data_AF-A0A3N5G745-F1
#
_entry.id   AF-A0A3N5G745-F1
#
_cell.length_a   1.000
_cell.length_b   1.000
_cell.length_c   1.000
_cell.angle_alpha   90.00
_cell.angle_beta   90.00
_cell.angle_gamma   90.00
#
_symmetry.space_group_name_H-M   'P 1'
#
loop_
_entity.id
_entity.type
_entity.pdbx_description
1 polymer ?
#
loop_
_entity_poly.entity_id
_entity_poly.type
_entity_poly.pdbx_seq_one_letter_code
_entity_poly.pdbx_strand_id
1 'polypeptide(L)'
;MRRASSQAERVVAGQAAAFSKLGLSDQSVLVNGNVGLLERRPDGRLFAVIGFTIADGRIAEMNILAYPDRLSRLDLSAIER
;
A
#
# COMPACT_ATOMS: atom_id res chain seq x y z
N MET A 1 -12.64 30.74 -2.31
CA MET A 1 -11.75 29.56 -2.42
C MET A 1 -12.39 28.20 -2.08
N ARG A 2 -13.73 28.05 -1.99
CA ARG A 2 -14.41 26.86 -1.44
C ARG A 2 -14.83 25.76 -2.46
N ARG A 3 -14.47 25.90 -3.75
CA ARG A 3 -14.85 24.93 -4.82
C ARG A 3 -13.79 23.89 -5.14
N ALA A 4 -12.51 24.23 -5.00
CA ALA A 4 -11.39 23.34 -5.30
C ALA A 4 -11.29 22.13 -4.35
N SER A 5 -11.63 22.31 -3.07
CA SER A 5 -11.60 21.23 -2.05
C SER A 5 -12.60 20.12 -2.35
N SER A 6 -13.85 20.45 -2.67
CA SER A 6 -14.89 19.45 -2.97
C SER A 6 -14.61 18.61 -4.23
N GLN A 7 -13.86 19.16 -5.20
CA GLN A 7 -13.48 18.43 -6.40
C GLN A 7 -12.29 17.50 -6.09
N ALA A 8 -11.30 17.97 -5.32
CA ALA A 8 -10.19 17.14 -4.87
C ALA A 8 -10.68 15.98 -3.98
N GLU A 9 -11.61 16.24 -3.06
CA GLU A 9 -12.25 15.21 -2.21
C GLU A 9 -12.96 14.14 -3.04
N ARG A 10 -13.73 14.54 -4.07
CA ARG A 10 -14.39 13.58 -4.97
C ARG A 10 -13.41 12.74 -5.76
N VAL A 11 -12.28 13.33 -6.19
CA VAL A 11 -11.23 12.58 -6.90
C VAL A 11 -10.58 11.56 -5.96
N VAL A 12 -10.21 11.96 -4.74
CA VAL A 12 -9.62 11.06 -3.74
C VAL A 12 -10.61 9.95 -3.36
N ALA A 13 -11.88 10.28 -3.12
CA ALA A 13 -12.92 9.30 -2.81
C ALA A 13 -13.15 8.33 -3.98
N GLY A 14 -13.14 8.82 -5.21
CA GLY A 14 -13.26 8.00 -6.42
C GLY A 14 -12.08 7.04 -6.59
N GLN A 15 -10.85 7.51 -6.35
CA GLN A 15 -9.64 6.68 -6.36
C GLN A 15 -9.69 5.62 -5.25
N ALA A 16 -9.99 6.01 -4.01
CA ALA A 16 -10.14 5.08 -2.90
C ALA A 16 -11.19 4.00 -3.18
N ALA A 17 -12.35 4.39 -3.71
CA ALA A 17 -13.41 3.45 -4.10
C ALA A 17 -12.99 2.51 -5.25
N ALA A 18 -12.14 2.97 -6.16
CA ALA A 18 -11.57 2.12 -7.21
C ALA A 18 -10.56 1.11 -6.63
N PHE A 19 -9.69 1.55 -5.70
CA PHE A 19 -8.74 0.69 -5.01
C PHE A 19 -9.44 -0.42 -4.21
N SER A 20 -10.50 -0.10 -3.46
CA SER A 20 -11.25 -1.11 -2.70
C SER A 20 -11.87 -2.20 -3.58
N LYS A 21 -12.11 -1.93 -4.87
CA LYS A 21 -12.68 -2.92 -5.82
C LYS A 21 -11.64 -3.85 -6.44
N LEU A 22 -10.34 -3.63 -6.21
CA LEU A 22 -9.28 -4.46 -6.78
C LEU A 22 -9.18 -5.85 -6.13
N GLY A 23 -9.86 -6.07 -4.99
CA GLY A 23 -9.86 -7.36 -4.30
C GLY A 23 -8.48 -7.75 -3.79
N LEU A 24 -7.68 -6.75 -3.39
CA LEU A 24 -6.34 -6.98 -2.85
C LEU A 24 -6.45 -7.68 -1.48
N SER A 25 -5.51 -8.58 -1.22
CA SER A 25 -5.30 -9.16 0.10
C SER A 25 -4.10 -8.51 0.77
N ASP A 26 -4.26 -8.15 2.04
CA ASP A 26 -3.21 -7.48 2.81
C ASP A 26 -2.60 -8.46 3.82
N GLN A 27 -1.27 -8.58 3.80
CA GLN A 27 -0.49 -9.31 4.79
C GLN A 27 0.41 -8.34 5.55
N SER A 28 0.28 -8.29 6.87
CA SER A 28 1.19 -7.53 7.72
C SER A 28 2.58 -8.14 7.71
N VAL A 29 3.60 -7.32 7.47
CA VAL A 29 5.02 -7.72 7.38
C VAL A 29 5.91 -6.69 8.07
N LEU A 30 7.18 -7.05 8.27
CA LEU A 30 8.21 -6.09 8.66
C LEU A 30 8.97 -5.63 7.41
N VAL A 31 8.97 -4.34 7.16
CA VAL A 31 9.73 -3.70 6.08
C VAL A 31 10.87 -2.91 6.72
N ASN A 32 12.10 -3.37 6.52
CA ASN A 32 13.30 -2.78 7.15
C ASN A 32 13.17 -2.66 8.69
N GLY A 33 12.49 -3.61 9.33
CA GLY A 33 12.24 -3.63 10.78
C GLY A 33 11.03 -2.81 11.25
N ASN A 34 10.37 -2.06 10.36
CA ASN A 34 9.15 -1.31 10.68
C ASN A 34 7.89 -2.05 10.21
N VAL A 35 6.74 -1.71 10.78
CA VAL A 35 5.45 -2.25 10.34
C VAL A 35 5.20 -1.86 8.89
N GLY A 36 4.73 -2.82 8.10
CA GLY A 36 4.33 -2.62 6.72
C GLY A 36 3.24 -3.58 6.28
N LEU A 37 2.77 -3.39 5.05
CA LEU A 37 1.81 -4.26 4.37
C LEU A 37 2.41 -4.79 3.08
N LEU A 38 2.09 -6.05 2.80
CA LEU A 38 2.32 -6.70 1.53
C LEU A 38 0.95 -6.94 0.89
N GLU A 39 0.70 -6.31 -0.25
CA GLU A 39 -0.57 -6.41 -0.96
C GLU A 39 -0.42 -7.37 -2.15
N ARG A 40 -1.34 -8.33 -2.27
CA ARG A 40 -1.41 -9.24 -3.43
C ARG A 40 -2.72 -9.11 -4.17
N ARG A 41 -2.65 -9.36 -5.47
CA ARG A 41 -3.82 -9.53 -6.34
C ARG A 41 -4.50 -10.87 -6.07
N PRO A 42 -5.76 -11.04 -6.51
CA PRO A 42 -6.45 -12.34 -6.44
C PRO A 42 -5.71 -13.50 -7.12
N ASP A 43 -4.84 -13.22 -8.10
CA ASP A 43 -4.00 -14.21 -8.78
C ASP A 43 -2.71 -14.57 -8.01
N GLY A 44 -2.53 -14.05 -6.79
CA GLY A 44 -1.39 -14.29 -5.91
C GLY A 44 -0.16 -13.41 -6.21
N ARG A 45 -0.18 -12.63 -7.30
CA ARG A 45 0.95 -11.77 -7.67
C ARG A 45 1.04 -10.56 -6.75
N LEU A 46 2.27 -10.17 -6.45
CA LEU A 46 2.57 -8.98 -5.67
C LEU A 46 2.03 -7.72 -6.37
N PHE A 47 1.25 -6.92 -5.67
CA PHE A 47 0.70 -5.66 -6.14
C PHE A 47 1.52 -4.47 -5.62
N ALA A 48 1.78 -4.45 -4.31
CA ALA A 48 2.56 -3.42 -3.67
C ALA A 48 3.18 -3.92 -2.36
N VAL A 49 4.23 -3.21 -1.93
CA VAL A 49 4.74 -3.27 -0.55
C VAL A 49 4.66 -1.86 0.02
N ILE A 50 4.07 -1.73 1.20
CA ILE A 50 3.88 -0.47 1.90
C ILE A 50 4.70 -0.51 3.18
N GLY A 51 5.59 0.45 3.37
CA GLY A 51 6.31 0.67 4.62
C GLY A 51 5.76 1.87 5.36
N PHE A 52 5.61 1.75 6.69
CA PHE A 52 5.22 2.88 7.54
C PHE A 52 6.38 3.35 8.40
N THR A 53 6.51 4.67 8.53
CA THR A 53 7.31 5.30 9.59
C THR A 53 6.34 5.73 10.68
N ILE A 54 6.54 5.21 11.89
CA ILE A 54 5.73 5.57 13.07
C ILE A 54 6.52 6.53 13.96
N ALA A 55 5.94 7.69 14.27
CA ALA A 55 6.45 8.64 15.26
C ALA A 55 5.30 9.07 16.17
N ASP A 56 5.56 9.17 17.47
CA ASP A 56 4.57 9.56 18.49
C ASP A 56 3.24 8.77 18.42
N GLY A 57 3.34 7.48 18.11
CA GLY A 57 2.19 6.57 17.99
C GLY A 57 1.31 6.83 16.76
N ARG A 58 1.80 7.56 15.75
CA ARG A 58 1.07 7.89 14.52
C ARG A 58 1.91 7.54 13.28
N ILE A 59 1.23 7.27 12.16
CA ILE A 59 1.89 7.15 10.86
C ILE A 59 2.37 8.53 10.44
N ALA A 60 3.68 8.74 10.49
CA ALA A 60 4.34 9.98 10.07
C ALA A 60 4.65 9.95 8.56
N GLU A 61 4.92 8.77 8.01
CA GLU A 61 5.18 8.57 6.58
C GLU A 61 4.65 7.20 6.12
N MET A 62 4.25 7.15 4.84
CA MET A 62 3.93 5.92 4.14
C MET A 62 4.70 5.90 2.81
N ASN A 63 5.49 4.86 2.59
CA ASN A 63 6.23 4.66 1.34
C ASN A 63 5.68 3.43 0.61
N ILE A 64 5.25 3.62 -0.64
CA ILE A 64 4.61 2.58 -1.45
C ILE A 64 5.54 2.20 -2.60
N LEU A 65 5.93 0.92 -2.65
CA LEU A 65 6.60 0.31 -3.78
C LEU A 65 5.59 -0.49 -4.60
N ALA A 66 5.25 -0.01 -5.81
CA ALA A 66 4.30 -0.67 -6.72
C ALA A 66 4.87 -0.94 -8.13
N TYR A 67 6.17 -0.71 -8.33
CA TYR A 67 6.83 -0.90 -9.62
C TYR A 67 7.11 -2.40 -9.87
N PRO A 68 6.52 -3.04 -10.90
CA PRO A 68 6.58 -4.49 -11.08
C PRO A 68 8.00 -5.06 -11.20
N ASP A 69 8.91 -4.33 -11.85
CA ASP A 69 10.33 -4.69 -12.01
C ASP A 69 11.10 -4.64 -10.69
N ARG A 70 10.70 -3.79 -9.76
CA ARG A 70 11.28 -3.73 -8.42
C ARG A 70 10.69 -4.78 -7.50
N LEU A 71 9.40 -5.04 -7.63
CA LEU A 71 8.68 -6.07 -6.88
C LEU A 71 9.19 -7.48 -7.21
N SER A 72 9.51 -7.76 -8.47
CA SER A 72 10.05 -9.07 -8.89
C SER A 72 11.45 -9.36 -8.35
N ARG A 73 12.11 -8.39 -7.70
CA ARG A 73 13.45 -8.53 -7.12
C ARG A 73 13.43 -8.81 -5.62
N LEU A 74 12.24 -8.81 -5.00
CA LEU A 74 12.09 -9.11 -3.59
C LEU A 74 12.12 -10.62 -3.37
N ASP A 75 12.95 -11.06 -2.43
CA ASP A 75 12.87 -12.42 -1.87
C ASP A 75 11.84 -12.43 -0.76
N LEU A 76 10.79 -13.24 -0.93
CA LEU A 76 9.67 -13.35 0.01
C LEU A 76 9.69 -14.67 0.79
N SER A 77 10.73 -15.49 0.64
CA SER A 77 10.85 -16.81 1.29
C SER A 77 10.72 -16.77 2.81
N ALA A 78 11.07 -15.65 3.44
CA ALA A 78 10.92 -15.45 4.88
C ALA A 78 9.46 -15.33 5.36
N ILE A 79 8.52 -15.06 4.45
CA ILE A 79 7.11 -14.78 4.77
C ILE A 79 6.12 -15.62 3.95
N GLU A 80 6.60 -16.32 2.91
CA GLU A 80 5.86 -17.34 2.17
C GLU A 80 6.12 -18.69 2.85
N ARG A 81 5.08 -19.25 3.49
CA ARG A 81 5.12 -20.58 4.11
C ARG A 81 4.29 -21.56 3.29
#